data_AF-A0A1H7E002-F1
#
_entry.id   AF-A0A1H7E002-F1
#
_cell.length_a   1.000
_cell.length_b   1.000
_cell.length_c   1.000
_cell.angle_alpha   90.00
_cell.angle_beta   90.00
_cell.angle_gamma   90.00
#
_symmetry.space_group_name_H-M   'P 1'
#
loop_
_entity.id
_entity.type
_entity.pdbx_description
1 polymer ?
#
loop_
_entity_poly.entity_id
_entity_poly.type
_entity_poly.pdbx_seq_one_letter_code
_entity_poly.pdbx_strand_id
1 'polypeptide(L)'
;MNAATWRVVGRTFPGPVALAVWVLVTVPAPLMVFEGTHRWEEDPEVSTALWWTVGAVPVLAAVVAAKWTWYTGQRRTASAVAAAVVAATLISAVFLGATMAVYRWVIPLSGVAQWRSVLFGSVPLVICGAMVGYLIERGRVRRSRAATRRGYVTGGIVAVVGALLAQTTVQLGAEGSTARFGPVEYGAVGPYAASASELGELRLPAPGQYAIFAVGFAPRDPDCQVTGVGTPAQSAELLTIAPGGYGGDAASYAWVASFDVSLPGAYSLACRSSDPQASYVVGEVPQIRGAVGALVHWPLIAIWLLGAIPGLLISADTVRRRARRRSAPGAKVEL
;
A
#
# COMPACT_ATOMS: atom_id res chain seq x y z
N MET A 1 -22.06 22.09 19.46
CA MET A 1 -20.86 21.47 20.10
C MET A 1 -19.83 22.56 20.36
N ASN A 2 -19.30 22.67 21.59
CA ASN A 2 -18.39 23.77 21.98
C ASN A 2 -16.93 23.50 21.57
N ALA A 3 -16.14 24.57 21.38
CA ALA A 3 -14.72 24.51 20.99
C ALA A 3 -13.82 23.72 21.96
N ALA A 4 -14.24 23.53 23.21
CA ALA A 4 -13.58 22.66 24.17
C ALA A 4 -13.70 21.18 23.78
N THR A 5 -14.89 20.74 23.33
CA THR A 5 -15.16 19.37 22.90
C THR A 5 -14.33 19.01 21.66
N TRP A 6 -14.26 19.91 20.68
CA TRP A 6 -13.42 19.72 19.49
C TRP A 6 -11.93 19.59 19.81
N ARG A 7 -11.43 20.36 20.78
CA ARG A 7 -10.04 20.25 21.25
C ARG A 7 -9.76 18.90 21.92
N VAL A 8 -10.73 18.34 22.64
CA VAL A 8 -10.61 17.00 23.24
C VAL A 8 -10.60 15.94 22.15
N VAL A 9 -11.56 15.98 21.22
CA VAL A 9 -11.64 15.04 20.06
C VAL A 9 -10.32 15.03 19.26
N GLY A 10 -9.78 16.21 18.94
CA GLY A 10 -8.52 16.32 18.21
C GLY A 10 -7.31 15.78 18.98
N ARG A 11 -7.30 15.86 20.32
CA ARG A 11 -6.22 15.30 21.16
C ARG A 11 -6.35 13.79 21.35
N THR A 12 -7.57 13.27 21.28
CA THR A 12 -7.87 11.84 21.39
C THR A 12 -7.61 11.08 20.10
N PHE A 13 -7.58 11.78 18.98
CA PHE A 13 -7.19 11.21 17.70
C PHE A 13 -5.83 10.48 17.82
N PRO A 14 -5.66 9.33 17.14
CA PRO A 14 -4.39 8.64 17.05
C PRO A 14 -3.27 9.60 16.65
N GLY A 15 -2.13 9.49 17.32
CA GLY A 15 -0.97 10.31 16.96
C GLY A 15 -0.35 9.78 15.66
N PRO A 16 0.62 10.48 15.08
CA PRO A 16 1.23 10.06 13.81
C PRO A 16 1.88 8.67 13.91
N VAL A 17 2.41 8.28 15.08
CA VAL A 17 2.90 6.90 15.33
C VAL A 17 1.79 5.86 15.24
N ALA A 18 0.63 6.12 15.84
CA ALA A 18 -0.48 5.17 15.83
C ALA A 18 -1.12 5.08 14.43
N LEU A 19 -1.14 6.19 13.68
CA LEU A 19 -1.53 6.21 12.28
C LEU A 19 -0.56 5.38 11.41
N ALA A 20 0.75 5.55 11.60
CA ALA A 20 1.75 4.77 10.87
C ALA A 20 1.62 3.27 11.13
N VAL A 21 1.44 2.88 12.40
CA VAL A 21 1.20 1.47 12.79
C VAL A 21 -0.10 0.95 12.18
N TRP A 22 -1.17 1.75 12.19
CA TRP A 22 -2.43 1.36 11.55
C TRP A 22 -2.25 1.08 10.05
N VAL A 23 -1.63 2.02 9.33
CA VAL A 23 -1.38 1.85 7.89
C VAL A 23 -0.54 0.60 7.66
N LEU A 24 0.56 0.43 8.40
CA LEU A 24 1.46 -0.72 8.32
C LEU A 24 0.73 -2.06 8.50
N VAL A 25 -0.09 -2.17 9.55
CA VAL A 25 -0.79 -3.41 9.91
C VAL A 25 -1.93 -3.72 8.94
N THR A 26 -2.56 -2.71 8.34
CA THR A 26 -3.78 -2.91 7.58
C THR A 26 -3.60 -2.88 6.07
N VAL A 27 -2.43 -2.46 5.56
CA VAL A 27 -2.16 -2.36 4.11
C VAL A 27 -0.95 -3.20 3.68
N PRO A 28 0.32 -2.88 4.01
CA PRO A 28 1.46 -3.66 3.54
C PRO A 28 1.59 -5.03 4.25
N ALA A 29 1.27 -5.15 5.54
CA ALA A 29 1.42 -6.42 6.25
C ALA A 29 0.57 -7.56 5.66
N PRO A 30 -0.73 -7.38 5.34
CA PRO A 30 -1.51 -8.40 4.65
C PRO A 30 -0.90 -8.82 3.31
N LEU A 31 -0.46 -7.85 2.50
CA LEU A 31 0.13 -8.12 1.19
C LEU A 31 1.45 -8.90 1.31
N MET A 32 2.31 -8.52 2.26
CA MET A 32 3.56 -9.25 2.53
C MET A 32 3.31 -10.66 3.04
N VAL A 33 2.22 -10.88 3.78
CA VAL A 33 1.84 -12.23 4.21
C VAL A 33 1.37 -13.06 3.02
N PHE A 34 0.60 -12.48 2.09
CA PHE A 34 0.25 -13.19 0.85
C PHE A 34 1.48 -13.57 0.04
N GLU A 35 2.45 -12.66 -0.04
CA GLU A 35 3.75 -12.91 -0.70
C GLU A 35 4.49 -14.06 -0.02
N GLY A 36 4.75 -13.96 1.28
CA GLY A 36 5.50 -14.97 2.01
C GLY A 36 4.80 -16.32 2.15
N THR A 37 3.49 -16.39 1.87
CA THR A 37 2.72 -17.64 1.88
C THR A 37 2.42 -18.18 0.48
N HIS A 38 2.96 -17.55 -0.57
CA HIS A 38 2.68 -17.89 -1.98
C HIS A 38 1.18 -17.88 -2.33
N ARG A 39 0.35 -17.22 -1.53
CA ARG A 39 -1.10 -17.17 -1.73
C ARG A 39 -1.53 -16.35 -2.94
N TRP A 40 -0.62 -15.62 -3.57
CA TRP A 40 -0.88 -15.00 -4.87
C TRP A 40 -1.23 -16.03 -5.95
N GLU A 41 -0.72 -17.25 -5.84
CA GLU A 41 -1.07 -18.37 -6.72
C GLU A 41 -2.51 -18.87 -6.47
N GLU A 42 -3.09 -18.56 -5.31
CA GLU A 42 -4.44 -19.00 -4.89
C GLU A 42 -5.51 -17.89 -5.02
N ASP A 43 -5.20 -16.75 -5.64
CA ASP A 43 -6.05 -15.56 -5.73
C ASP A 43 -6.51 -15.01 -4.36
N PRO A 44 -5.69 -14.16 -3.72
CA PRO A 44 -5.97 -13.73 -2.36
C PRO A 44 -7.21 -12.84 -2.32
N GLU A 45 -8.23 -13.33 -1.63
CA GLU A 45 -9.47 -12.61 -1.47
C GLU A 45 -9.28 -11.35 -0.61
N VAL A 46 -9.95 -10.28 -1.03
CA VAL A 46 -10.11 -9.05 -0.25
C VAL A 46 -10.65 -9.30 1.18
N SER A 47 -11.42 -10.37 1.37
CA SER A 47 -11.96 -10.81 2.66
C SER A 47 -10.83 -11.09 3.68
N THR A 48 -9.78 -11.78 3.25
CA THR A 48 -8.61 -12.15 4.06
C THR A 48 -7.81 -10.91 4.47
N ALA A 49 -7.64 -9.94 3.57
CA ALA A 49 -6.96 -8.69 3.90
C ALA A 49 -7.77 -7.86 4.91
N LEU A 50 -9.10 -7.82 4.79
CA LEU A 50 -9.96 -7.07 5.71
C LEU A 50 -9.96 -7.65 7.14
N TRP A 51 -9.70 -8.94 7.33
CA TRP A 51 -9.60 -9.54 8.66
C TRP A 51 -8.46 -8.95 9.51
N TRP A 52 -7.35 -8.53 8.89
CA TRP A 52 -6.30 -7.78 9.58
C TRP A 52 -6.81 -6.46 10.13
N THR A 53 -7.67 -5.80 9.36
CA THR A 53 -8.32 -4.56 9.78
C THR A 53 -9.26 -4.82 10.95
N VAL A 54 -10.12 -5.84 10.84
CA VAL A 54 -11.03 -6.26 11.92
C VAL A 54 -10.27 -6.59 13.20
N GLY A 55 -9.13 -7.29 13.11
CA GLY A 55 -8.27 -7.62 14.25
C GLY A 55 -7.55 -6.40 14.87
N ALA A 56 -7.20 -5.38 14.06
CA ALA A 56 -6.54 -4.16 14.54
C ALA A 56 -7.50 -3.16 15.20
N VAL A 57 -8.77 -3.13 14.80
CA VAL A 57 -9.82 -2.23 15.32
C VAL A 57 -9.92 -2.22 16.87
N PRO A 58 -9.99 -3.35 17.60
CA PRO A 58 -10.09 -3.32 19.06
C PRO A 58 -8.89 -2.64 19.73
N VAL A 59 -7.68 -2.80 19.17
CA VAL A 59 -6.47 -2.16 19.68
C VAL A 59 -6.53 -0.65 19.47
N LEU A 60 -6.97 -0.20 18.29
CA LEU A 60 -7.20 1.22 18.00
C LEU A 60 -8.23 1.82 18.97
N ALA A 61 -9.37 1.15 19.14
CA ALA A 61 -10.43 1.58 20.04
C ALA A 61 -9.93 1.71 21.49
N ALA A 62 -9.13 0.74 21.95
CA ALA A 62 -8.51 0.79 23.28
C ALA A 62 -7.58 2.00 23.44
N VAL A 63 -6.74 2.29 22.45
CA VAL A 63 -5.82 3.45 22.49
C VAL A 63 -6.59 4.77 22.50
N VAL A 64 -7.65 4.88 21.70
CA VAL A 64 -8.49 6.09 21.63
C VAL A 64 -9.24 6.29 22.95
N ALA A 65 -9.87 5.26 23.49
CA ALA A 65 -10.60 5.32 24.76
C ALA A 65 -9.67 5.66 25.94
N ALA A 66 -8.47 5.06 25.99
CA ALA A 66 -7.47 5.38 26.99
C ALA A 66 -7.03 6.85 26.91
N LYS A 67 -6.77 7.37 25.70
CA LYS A 67 -6.45 8.79 25.51
C LYS A 67 -7.60 9.70 25.92
N TRP A 68 -8.83 9.37 25.54
CA TRP A 68 -10.02 10.14 25.89
C TRP A 68 -10.18 10.29 27.40
N THR A 69 -10.07 9.17 28.09
CA THR A 69 -10.12 9.11 29.55
C THR A 69 -8.99 9.92 30.19
N TRP A 70 -7.78 9.86 29.61
CA TRP A 70 -6.63 10.63 30.09
C TRP A 70 -6.82 12.15 29.94
N TYR A 71 -7.31 12.62 28.79
CA TYR A 71 -7.45 14.05 28.51
C TYR A 71 -8.65 14.70 29.23
N THR A 72 -9.72 13.95 29.44
CA THR A 72 -10.93 14.46 30.11
C THR A 72 -10.82 14.38 31.63
N GLY A 73 -9.99 13.48 32.17
CA GLY A 73 -9.83 13.27 33.61
C GLY A 73 -11.06 12.65 34.29
N GLN A 74 -12.12 12.33 33.55
CA GLN A 74 -13.36 11.75 34.06
C GLN A 74 -13.24 10.23 34.12
N ARG A 75 -12.82 9.70 35.28
CA ARG A 75 -12.48 8.27 35.46
C ARG A 75 -13.54 7.43 36.17
N ARG A 76 -14.65 8.03 36.63
CA ARG A 76 -15.55 7.40 37.61
C ARG A 76 -17.05 7.47 37.28
N THR A 77 -17.46 8.05 36.15
CA THR A 77 -18.88 8.15 35.79
C THR A 77 -19.25 7.23 34.62
N ALA A 78 -20.46 6.67 34.64
CA ALA A 78 -20.99 5.87 33.54
C ALA A 78 -21.09 6.68 32.24
N SER A 79 -21.40 7.97 32.35
CA SER A 79 -21.40 8.92 31.23
C SER A 79 -20.02 9.10 30.58
N ALA A 80 -18.93 9.01 31.35
CA ALA A 80 -17.58 9.10 30.81
C ALA A 80 -17.19 7.84 30.02
N VAL A 81 -17.63 6.66 30.48
CA VAL A 81 -17.47 5.40 29.74
C VAL A 81 -18.20 5.50 28.40
N ALA A 82 -19.48 5.89 28.43
CA ALA A 82 -20.28 6.03 27.22
C ALA A 82 -19.64 7.02 26.23
N ALA A 83 -19.18 8.18 26.70
CA ALA A 83 -18.51 9.16 25.86
C ALA A 83 -17.19 8.63 25.26
N ALA A 84 -16.39 7.89 26.03
CA ALA A 84 -15.14 7.29 25.55
C ALA A 84 -15.41 6.21 24.48
N VAL A 85 -16.43 5.38 24.69
CA VAL A 85 -16.86 4.36 23.72
C VAL A 85 -17.35 5.03 22.44
N VAL A 86 -18.23 6.04 22.53
CA VAL A 86 -18.72 6.77 21.35
C VAL A 86 -17.57 7.40 20.57
N ALA A 87 -16.61 8.06 21.25
CA ALA A 87 -15.44 8.63 20.59
C ALA A 87 -14.56 7.56 19.92
N ALA A 88 -14.32 6.44 20.60
CA ALA A 88 -13.57 5.31 20.05
C ALA A 88 -14.28 4.70 18.83
N THR A 89 -15.60 4.57 18.85
CA THR A 89 -16.40 4.07 17.73
C THR A 89 -16.34 5.00 16.52
N LEU A 90 -16.57 6.29 16.71
CA LEU A 90 -16.51 7.26 15.62
C LEU A 90 -15.12 7.30 14.98
N ILE A 91 -14.06 7.35 15.80
CA ILE A 91 -12.69 7.37 15.27
C ILE A 91 -12.34 6.04 14.59
N SER A 92 -12.67 4.90 15.20
CA SER A 92 -12.38 3.59 14.58
C SER A 92 -13.16 3.39 13.28
N ALA A 93 -14.38 3.90 13.17
CA ALA A 93 -15.16 3.88 11.94
C ALA A 93 -14.49 4.68 10.80
N VAL A 94 -13.88 5.83 11.11
CA VAL A 94 -13.11 6.61 10.12
C VAL A 94 -11.91 5.82 9.61
N PHE A 95 -11.15 5.18 10.51
CA PHE A 95 -9.98 4.38 10.13
C PHE A 95 -10.36 3.12 9.35
N LEU A 96 -11.41 2.42 9.78
CA LEU A 96 -11.96 1.27 9.07
C LEU A 96 -12.45 1.66 7.67
N GLY A 97 -13.22 2.75 7.56
CA GLY A 97 -13.71 3.28 6.30
C GLY A 97 -12.57 3.70 5.36
N ALA A 98 -11.51 4.31 5.88
CA ALA A 98 -10.32 4.66 5.09
C ALA A 98 -9.61 3.42 4.56
N THR A 99 -9.38 2.39 5.39
CA THR A 99 -8.77 1.14 4.95
C THR A 99 -9.65 0.41 3.92
N MET A 100 -10.98 0.38 4.12
CA MET A 100 -11.92 -0.17 3.14
C MET A 100 -11.86 0.60 1.81
N ALA A 101 -11.75 1.93 1.85
CA ALA A 101 -11.61 2.74 0.64
C ALA A 101 -10.31 2.42 -0.11
N VAL A 102 -9.21 2.18 0.60
CA VAL A 102 -7.94 1.73 0.00
C VAL A 102 -8.15 0.41 -0.75
N TYR A 103 -8.74 -0.60 -0.12
CA TYR A 103 -9.00 -1.89 -0.78
C TYR A 103 -10.11 -1.84 -1.84
N ARG A 104 -10.95 -0.80 -1.85
CA ARG A 104 -12.02 -0.66 -2.85
C ARG A 104 -11.58 0.08 -4.10
N TRP A 105 -10.67 1.04 -3.96
CA TRP A 105 -10.33 2.02 -5.01
C TRP A 105 -8.84 2.09 -5.34
N VAL A 106 -7.95 1.82 -4.38
CA VAL A 106 -6.50 1.89 -4.59
C VAL A 106 -5.96 0.51 -4.98
N ILE A 107 -6.21 -0.49 -4.13
CA ILE A 107 -5.76 -1.88 -4.29
C ILE A 107 -6.97 -2.82 -4.31
N PRO A 108 -7.81 -2.79 -5.37
CA PRO A 108 -8.95 -3.68 -5.50
C PRO A 108 -8.50 -5.12 -5.74
N LEU A 109 -8.38 -5.87 -4.64
CA LEU A 109 -8.16 -7.31 -4.65
C LEU A 109 -9.39 -8.05 -5.22
N SER A 110 -9.18 -9.27 -5.68
CA SER A 110 -10.24 -10.15 -6.20
C SER A 110 -11.16 -10.67 -5.07
N GLY A 111 -12.27 -11.30 -5.46
CA GLY A 111 -13.25 -11.88 -4.53
C GLY A 111 -14.35 -10.92 -4.05
N VAL A 112 -15.28 -11.45 -3.27
CA VAL A 112 -16.43 -10.71 -2.75
C VAL A 112 -16.09 -10.16 -1.36
N ALA A 113 -15.96 -8.84 -1.26
CA ALA A 113 -15.83 -8.18 0.03
C ALA A 113 -17.17 -8.14 0.76
N GLN A 114 -17.24 -8.79 1.92
CA GLN A 114 -18.38 -8.69 2.83
C GLN A 114 -18.34 -7.38 3.63
N TRP A 115 -18.42 -6.24 2.93
CA TRP A 115 -18.25 -4.90 3.53
C TRP A 115 -19.18 -4.65 4.72
N ARG A 116 -20.44 -5.12 4.62
CA ARG A 116 -21.42 -5.03 5.71
C ARG A 116 -21.00 -5.86 6.91
N SER A 117 -20.56 -7.10 6.71
CA SER A 117 -20.08 -7.97 7.79
C SER A 117 -18.87 -7.37 8.49
N VAL A 118 -17.94 -6.77 7.75
CA VAL A 118 -16.77 -6.08 8.32
C VAL A 118 -17.20 -4.85 9.15
N LEU A 119 -18.08 -4.01 8.60
CA LEU A 119 -18.59 -2.82 9.30
C LEU A 119 -19.33 -3.20 10.59
N PHE A 120 -20.36 -4.05 10.50
CA PHE A 120 -21.19 -4.39 11.66
C PHE A 120 -20.50 -5.35 12.63
N GLY A 121 -19.70 -6.30 12.12
CA GLY A 121 -18.93 -7.23 12.94
C GLY A 121 -17.81 -6.55 13.73
N SER A 122 -17.31 -5.40 13.28
CA SER A 122 -16.30 -4.63 14.02
C SER A 122 -16.86 -3.86 15.22
N VAL A 123 -18.17 -3.56 15.25
CA VAL A 123 -18.81 -2.79 16.33
C VAL A 123 -18.62 -3.43 17.71
N PRO A 124 -18.92 -4.72 17.95
CA PRO A 124 -18.68 -5.34 19.25
C PRO A 124 -17.19 -5.33 19.63
N LEU A 125 -16.28 -5.50 18.67
CA LEU A 125 -14.83 -5.45 18.91
C LEU A 125 -14.37 -4.06 19.33
N VAL A 126 -14.90 -3.00 18.70
CA VAL A 126 -14.66 -1.61 19.11
C VAL A 126 -15.11 -1.39 20.55
N ILE A 127 -16.33 -1.82 20.88
CA ILE A 127 -16.90 -1.62 22.22
C ILE A 127 -16.03 -2.33 23.27
N CYS A 128 -15.67 -3.59 23.03
CA CYS A 128 -14.79 -4.36 23.91
C CYS A 128 -13.41 -3.69 24.05
N GLY A 129 -12.77 -3.31 22.95
CA GLY A 129 -11.49 -2.61 22.95
C GLY A 129 -11.55 -1.29 23.71
N ALA A 130 -12.57 -0.48 23.46
CA ALA A 130 -12.78 0.79 24.15
C ALA A 130 -12.97 0.60 25.66
N MET A 131 -13.73 -0.41 26.09
CA MET A 131 -13.89 -0.74 27.51
C MET A 131 -12.56 -1.13 28.15
N VAL A 132 -11.76 -1.97 27.49
CA VAL A 132 -10.42 -2.35 27.96
C VAL A 132 -9.53 -1.11 28.10
N GLY A 133 -9.50 -0.24 27.09
CA GLY A 133 -8.73 1.00 27.11
C GLY A 133 -9.13 1.94 28.25
N TYR A 134 -10.44 2.09 28.50
CA TYR A 134 -10.97 2.87 29.61
C TYR A 134 -10.53 2.30 30.97
N LEU A 135 -10.65 0.98 31.17
CA LEU A 135 -10.27 0.31 32.42
C LEU A 135 -8.77 0.43 32.70
N ILE A 136 -7.92 0.27 31.68
CA ILE A 136 -6.46 0.43 31.81
C ILE A 136 -6.10 1.84 32.30
N GLU A 137 -6.73 2.88 31.74
CA GLU A 137 -6.44 4.26 32.14
C GLU A 137 -7.04 4.64 33.50
N ARG A 138 -8.17 4.02 33.88
CA ARG A 138 -8.76 4.17 35.22
C ARG A 138 -7.80 3.72 36.33
N GLY A 139 -7.03 2.66 36.10
CA GLY A 139 -6.06 2.11 37.04
C GLY A 139 -4.71 2.85 37.11
N ARG A 140 -4.42 3.78 36.19
CA ARG A 140 -3.11 4.45 36.14
C ARG A 140 -3.03 5.68 37.05
N VAL A 141 -2.11 5.65 38.01
CA VAL A 141 -1.65 6.85 38.74
C VAL A 141 -0.90 7.76 37.76
N ARG A 142 -1.18 9.07 37.81
CA ARG A 142 -0.58 10.10 36.94
C ARG A 142 0.97 10.01 37.00
N ARG A 143 1.60 9.30 36.06
CA ARG A 143 3.04 9.38 35.84
C ARG A 143 3.33 10.53 34.91
N SER A 144 4.20 11.44 35.34
CA SER A 144 4.73 12.51 34.50
C SER A 144 5.42 11.89 33.29
N ARG A 145 5.03 12.34 32.09
CA ARG A 145 5.53 11.78 30.84
C ARG A 145 6.93 12.36 30.61
N ALA A 146 7.97 11.63 31.01
CA ALA A 146 9.32 11.90 30.52
C ALA A 146 9.29 11.74 29.00
N ALA A 147 9.34 12.85 28.27
CA ALA A 147 9.39 12.81 26.82
C ALA A 147 10.79 12.33 26.43
N THR A 148 10.89 11.03 26.14
CA THR A 148 12.12 10.41 25.72
C THR A 148 12.55 10.96 24.36
N ARG A 149 13.86 11.17 24.19
CA ARG A 149 14.54 11.60 22.94
C ARG A 149 14.28 10.71 21.71
N ARG A 150 13.51 9.63 21.86
CA ARG A 150 13.31 8.55 20.87
C ARG A 150 12.43 8.95 19.67
N GLY A 151 11.70 10.07 19.72
CA GLY A 151 10.77 10.47 18.66
C GLY A 151 11.41 10.67 17.27
N TYR A 152 12.63 11.20 17.19
CA TYR A 152 13.35 11.37 15.92
C TYR A 152 13.79 10.04 15.33
N VAL A 153 14.32 9.15 16.17
CA VAL A 153 14.76 7.81 15.74
C VAL A 153 13.57 7.00 15.27
N THR A 154 12.46 7.01 16.02
CA THR A 154 11.22 6.35 15.60
C THR A 154 10.67 6.95 14.31
N GLY A 155 10.65 8.27 14.16
CA GLY A 155 10.18 8.93 12.93
C GLY A 155 11.06 8.59 11.72
N GLY A 156 12.39 8.60 11.88
CA GLY A 156 13.34 8.21 10.84
C GLY A 156 13.19 6.75 10.41
N ILE A 157 13.13 5.82 11.37
CA ILE A 157 12.90 4.40 11.06
C ILE A 157 11.58 4.20 10.32
N VAL A 158 10.49 4.82 10.80
CA VAL A 158 9.17 4.71 10.15
C VAL A 158 9.20 5.31 8.74
N ALA A 159 9.95 6.39 8.51
CA ALA A 159 10.07 6.99 7.17
C ALA A 159 10.81 6.06 6.20
N VAL A 160 11.93 5.46 6.63
CA VAL A 160 12.70 4.51 5.82
C VAL A 160 11.88 3.26 5.54
N VAL A 161 11.31 2.66 6.57
CA VAL A 161 10.47 1.46 6.42
C VAL A 161 9.27 1.76 5.53
N GLY A 162 8.59 2.89 5.74
CA GLY A 162 7.45 3.29 4.91
C GLY A 162 7.83 3.50 3.44
N ALA A 163 8.96 4.14 3.16
CA ALA A 163 9.46 4.34 1.80
C ALA A 163 9.73 3.00 1.09
N LEU A 164 10.38 2.06 1.77
CA LEU A 164 10.66 0.73 1.23
C LEU A 164 9.36 -0.06 0.99
N LEU A 165 8.45 -0.05 1.96
CA LEU A 165 7.17 -0.77 1.86
C LEU A 165 6.23 -0.20 0.81
N ALA A 166 6.31 1.08 0.48
CA ALA A 166 5.42 1.69 -0.52
C ALA A 166 5.61 1.06 -1.89
N GLN A 167 6.86 0.85 -2.32
CA GLN A 167 7.16 0.17 -3.57
C GLN A 167 6.62 -1.27 -3.56
N THR A 168 6.92 -2.03 -2.51
CA THR A 168 6.43 -3.41 -2.37
C THR A 168 4.90 -3.48 -2.36
N THR A 169 4.23 -2.52 -1.73
CA THR A 169 2.76 -2.43 -1.70
C THR A 169 2.18 -2.19 -3.09
N VAL A 170 2.78 -1.31 -3.87
CA VAL A 170 2.36 -1.03 -5.26
C VAL A 170 2.58 -2.26 -6.14
N GLN A 171 3.76 -2.88 -6.03
CA GLN A 171 4.11 -4.09 -6.76
C GLN A 171 3.12 -5.22 -6.48
N LEU A 172 2.94 -5.59 -5.20
CA LEU A 172 2.04 -6.67 -4.80
C LEU A 172 0.57 -6.37 -5.14
N GLY A 173 0.16 -5.10 -5.10
CA GLY A 173 -1.16 -4.68 -5.55
C GLY A 173 -1.37 -4.87 -7.06
N ALA A 174 -0.33 -4.64 -7.85
CA ALA A 174 -0.35 -4.82 -9.29
C ALA A 174 -0.35 -6.31 -9.67
N GLU A 175 0.48 -7.11 -8.99
CA GLU A 175 0.53 -8.58 -9.11
C GLU A 175 -0.84 -9.20 -8.82
N GLY A 176 -1.47 -8.85 -7.69
CA GLY A 176 -2.80 -9.34 -7.34
C GLY A 176 -3.88 -9.01 -8.37
N SER A 177 -3.72 -7.91 -9.11
CA SER A 177 -4.67 -7.53 -10.18
C SER A 177 -4.47 -8.32 -11.47
N THR A 178 -3.29 -8.91 -11.66
CA THR A 178 -2.83 -9.49 -12.93
C THR A 178 -2.45 -10.97 -12.82
N ALA A 179 -2.57 -11.59 -11.65
CA ALA A 179 -2.18 -12.99 -11.38
C ALA A 179 -2.83 -14.04 -12.31
N ARG A 180 -4.03 -13.78 -12.84
CA ARG A 180 -4.73 -14.67 -13.79
C ARG A 180 -4.58 -14.27 -15.25
N PHE A 181 -3.75 -13.28 -15.56
CA PHE A 181 -3.62 -12.77 -16.91
C PHE A 181 -2.77 -13.72 -17.76
N GLY A 182 -3.42 -14.38 -18.73
CA GLY A 182 -2.75 -15.08 -19.82
C GLY A 182 -2.70 -14.16 -21.04
N PRO A 183 -1.52 -13.67 -21.47
CA PRO A 183 -1.44 -12.81 -22.63
C PRO A 183 -1.89 -13.56 -23.89
N VAL A 184 -2.68 -12.89 -24.74
CA VAL A 184 -2.81 -13.31 -26.14
C VAL A 184 -1.50 -12.95 -26.82
N GLU A 185 -0.76 -13.95 -27.29
CA GLU A 185 0.55 -13.76 -27.90
C GLU A 185 0.41 -13.28 -29.36
N TYR A 186 1.00 -12.12 -29.67
CA TYR A 186 1.03 -11.55 -31.02
C TYR A 186 2.37 -11.74 -31.75
N GLY A 187 3.34 -12.34 -31.06
CA GLY A 187 4.69 -12.59 -31.53
C GLY A 187 5.68 -12.56 -30.38
N ALA A 188 6.90 -13.03 -30.65
CA ALA A 188 7.89 -13.28 -29.61
C ALA A 188 9.32 -13.31 -30.14
N VAL A 189 10.28 -13.14 -29.22
CA VAL A 189 11.73 -13.16 -29.45
C VAL A 189 12.37 -14.07 -28.41
N GLY A 190 13.33 -14.90 -28.82
CA GLY A 190 14.13 -15.75 -27.92
C GLY A 190 13.78 -17.24 -27.96
N PRO A 191 14.57 -18.09 -27.28
CA PRO A 191 14.49 -19.56 -27.40
C PRO A 191 13.22 -20.19 -26.83
N TYR A 192 12.52 -19.53 -25.91
CA TYR A 192 11.30 -20.03 -25.27
C TYR A 192 10.01 -19.40 -25.83
N ALA A 193 10.11 -18.68 -26.94
CA ALA A 193 8.97 -18.15 -27.68
C ALA A 193 8.12 -19.30 -28.25
N ALA A 194 6.95 -19.56 -27.65
CA ALA A 194 6.06 -20.64 -28.10
C ALA A 194 5.33 -20.32 -29.40
N SER A 195 5.15 -19.03 -29.74
CA SER A 195 4.42 -18.57 -30.92
C SER A 195 5.24 -17.59 -31.77
N ALA A 196 5.96 -18.09 -32.78
CA ALA A 196 6.32 -17.30 -33.95
C ALA A 196 6.65 -18.22 -35.13
N SER A 197 6.00 -17.96 -36.27
CA SER A 197 6.38 -18.55 -37.56
C SER A 197 7.70 -17.98 -38.07
N GLU A 198 8.11 -16.80 -37.60
CA GLU A 198 9.42 -16.17 -37.79
C GLU A 198 9.77 -15.35 -36.53
N LEU A 199 10.87 -15.70 -35.85
CA LEU A 199 11.31 -15.05 -34.60
C LEU A 199 11.44 -13.53 -34.79
N GLY A 200 10.84 -12.76 -33.89
CA GLY A 200 10.91 -11.30 -33.89
C GLY A 200 9.92 -10.58 -34.80
N GLU A 201 9.10 -11.29 -35.59
CA GLU A 201 7.94 -10.67 -36.24
C GLU A 201 6.73 -10.63 -35.29
N LEU A 202 6.01 -9.50 -35.31
CA LEU A 202 4.79 -9.26 -34.56
C LEU A 202 3.64 -8.93 -35.52
N ARG A 203 2.45 -9.50 -35.29
CA ARG A 203 1.23 -9.11 -36.02
C ARG A 203 0.24 -8.48 -35.07
N LEU A 204 0.15 -7.15 -35.13
CA LEU A 204 -0.66 -6.35 -34.20
C LEU A 204 -1.98 -5.97 -34.87
N PRO A 205 -3.13 -6.48 -34.38
CA PRO A 205 -4.41 -6.39 -35.10
C PRO A 205 -5.08 -5.01 -35.01
N ALA A 206 -4.67 -4.16 -34.07
CA ALA A 206 -5.31 -2.88 -33.79
C ALA A 206 -4.29 -1.82 -33.36
N PRO A 207 -4.62 -0.52 -33.49
CA PRO A 207 -3.89 0.52 -32.80
C PRO A 207 -4.16 0.47 -31.28
N GLY A 208 -3.16 0.83 -30.48
CA GLY A 208 -3.26 0.82 -29.02
C GLY A 208 -1.92 0.56 -28.35
N GLN A 209 -1.95 0.43 -27.02
CA GLN A 209 -0.78 0.09 -26.22
C GLN A 209 -0.64 -1.43 -26.12
N TYR A 210 0.57 -1.93 -26.28
CA TYR A 210 0.91 -3.34 -26.14
C TYR A 210 1.97 -3.54 -25.05
N ALA A 211 1.95 -4.71 -24.42
CA ALA A 211 2.87 -5.09 -23.36
C ALA A 211 3.91 -6.09 -23.86
N ILE A 212 5.14 -5.95 -23.34
CA ILE A 212 6.22 -6.91 -23.51
C ILE A 212 6.36 -7.67 -22.19
N PHE A 213 6.30 -8.99 -22.29
CA PHE A 213 6.42 -9.91 -21.18
C PHE A 213 7.74 -10.67 -21.27
N ALA A 214 8.55 -10.61 -20.22
CA ALA A 214 9.67 -11.52 -20.02
C ALA A 214 9.13 -12.92 -19.73
N VAL A 215 9.69 -13.95 -20.37
CA VAL A 215 9.30 -15.35 -20.17
C VAL A 215 10.34 -16.08 -19.33
N GLY A 216 9.88 -16.84 -18.33
CA GLY A 216 10.72 -17.61 -17.42
C GLY A 216 11.69 -16.71 -16.64
N PHE A 217 12.99 -16.90 -16.90
CA PHE A 217 14.06 -16.20 -16.18
C PHE A 217 14.63 -14.97 -16.94
N ALA A 218 13.95 -14.51 -17.99
CA ALA A 218 14.43 -13.38 -18.78
C ALA A 218 14.58 -12.10 -17.94
N PRO A 219 15.61 -11.27 -18.21
CA PRO A 219 15.84 -10.01 -17.50
C PRO A 219 14.62 -9.08 -17.52
N ARG A 220 14.41 -8.37 -16.40
CA ARG A 220 13.27 -7.47 -16.18
C ARG A 220 13.49 -6.04 -16.71
N ASP A 221 14.67 -5.74 -17.21
CA ASP A 221 15.11 -4.47 -17.75
C ASP A 221 15.55 -4.59 -19.23
N PRO A 222 14.68 -5.10 -20.13
CA PRO A 222 15.09 -5.34 -21.50
C PRO A 222 15.28 -4.05 -22.30
N ASP A 223 16.34 -3.99 -23.11
CA ASP A 223 16.50 -2.98 -24.16
C ASP A 223 15.79 -3.48 -25.43
N CYS A 224 14.48 -3.31 -25.47
CA CYS A 224 13.63 -3.67 -26.61
C CYS A 224 13.37 -2.48 -27.53
N GLN A 225 13.52 -2.72 -28.83
CA GLN A 225 13.16 -1.80 -29.90
C GLN A 225 12.08 -2.42 -30.78
N VAL A 226 11.06 -1.63 -31.09
CA VAL A 226 9.96 -2.00 -31.96
C VAL A 226 10.05 -1.15 -33.23
N THR A 227 10.04 -1.81 -34.39
CA THR A 227 10.06 -1.13 -35.70
C THR A 227 8.91 -1.64 -36.54
N GLY A 228 8.15 -0.77 -37.20
CA GLY A 228 7.03 -1.21 -38.02
C GLY A 228 6.49 -0.15 -38.97
N VAL A 229 5.25 -0.38 -39.43
CA VAL A 229 4.68 0.33 -40.57
C VAL A 229 4.59 1.84 -40.33
N GLY A 230 5.44 2.60 -41.04
CA GLY A 230 5.39 4.06 -41.05
C GLY A 230 5.92 4.74 -39.79
N THR A 231 6.55 4.00 -38.87
CA THR A 231 7.16 4.54 -37.66
C THR A 231 8.66 4.26 -37.60
N PRO A 232 9.48 5.24 -37.17
CA PRO A 232 10.87 4.98 -36.84
C PRO A 232 10.95 4.00 -35.66
N ALA A 233 12.10 3.35 -35.50
CA ALA A 233 12.34 2.46 -34.37
C ALA A 233 12.04 3.16 -33.04
N GLN A 234 11.13 2.57 -32.26
CA GLN A 234 10.69 3.08 -30.97
C GLN A 234 11.23 2.17 -29.87
N SER A 235 11.90 2.77 -28.88
CA SER A 235 12.25 2.07 -27.66
C SER A 235 11.00 1.80 -26.84
N ALA A 236 10.88 0.57 -26.33
CA ALA A 236 9.81 0.23 -25.39
C ALA A 236 10.02 0.98 -24.07
N GLU A 237 8.93 1.46 -23.48
CA GLU A 237 8.93 2.12 -22.17
C GLU A 237 8.94 1.07 -21.07
N LEU A 238 10.00 1.06 -20.27
CA LEU A 238 10.14 0.19 -19.10
C LEU A 238 9.13 0.57 -18.01
N LEU A 239 8.56 -0.44 -17.35
CA LEU A 239 7.79 -0.17 -16.13
C LEU A 239 8.71 0.25 -14.99
N THR A 240 8.29 1.29 -14.26
CA THR A 240 9.03 1.76 -13.09
C THR A 240 8.90 0.76 -11.93
N ILE A 241 7.72 0.16 -11.77
CA ILE A 241 7.48 -0.98 -10.88
C ILE A 241 6.80 -2.07 -11.69
N ALA A 242 7.57 -3.07 -12.12
CA ALA A 242 7.03 -4.25 -12.76
C ALA A 242 6.25 -5.11 -11.75
N PRO A 243 5.01 -5.53 -12.05
CA PRO A 243 4.40 -6.66 -11.35
C PRO A 243 5.36 -7.86 -11.43
N GLY A 244 5.54 -8.60 -10.33
CA GLY A 244 6.28 -9.85 -10.30
C GLY A 244 5.75 -10.90 -11.28
N GLY A 245 6.50 -11.99 -11.42
CA GLY A 245 6.21 -13.04 -12.39
C GLY A 245 4.86 -13.71 -12.16
N TYR A 246 4.11 -13.86 -13.24
CA TYR A 246 2.90 -14.65 -13.37
C TYR A 246 3.30 -16.12 -13.46
N GLY A 247 3.21 -16.87 -12.35
CA GLY A 247 3.62 -18.28 -12.29
C GLY A 247 5.06 -18.48 -11.79
N GLY A 248 5.32 -19.63 -11.15
CA GLY A 248 6.61 -19.97 -10.53
C GLY A 248 7.49 -20.90 -11.37
N ASP A 249 7.18 -21.12 -12.65
CA ASP A 249 7.84 -22.09 -13.51
C ASP A 249 8.41 -21.46 -14.80
N ALA A 250 8.95 -22.31 -15.68
CA ALA A 250 9.57 -21.90 -16.94
C ALA A 250 8.56 -21.29 -17.96
N ALA A 251 7.26 -21.32 -17.67
CA ALA A 251 6.21 -20.69 -18.48
C ALA A 251 5.68 -19.40 -17.85
N SER A 252 6.40 -18.87 -16.85
CA SER A 252 5.99 -17.64 -16.18
C SER A 252 6.21 -16.41 -17.04
N TYR A 253 5.28 -15.46 -16.97
CA TYR A 253 5.35 -14.19 -17.70
C TYR A 253 5.59 -13.05 -16.72
N ALA A 254 6.40 -12.06 -17.05
CA ALA A 254 6.53 -10.85 -16.23
C ALA A 254 6.39 -9.62 -17.12
N TRP A 255 5.45 -8.72 -16.82
CA TRP A 255 5.27 -7.50 -17.60
C TRP A 255 6.43 -6.53 -17.33
N VAL A 256 7.25 -6.26 -18.34
CA VAL A 256 8.53 -5.55 -18.20
C VAL A 256 8.59 -4.23 -18.97
N ALA A 257 7.89 -4.14 -20.10
CA ALA A 257 7.82 -2.91 -20.87
C ALA A 257 6.49 -2.76 -21.62
N SER A 258 6.23 -1.57 -22.15
CA SER A 258 5.08 -1.28 -23.00
C SER A 258 5.47 -0.39 -24.19
N PHE A 259 4.69 -0.43 -25.26
CA PHE A 259 4.90 0.44 -26.42
C PHE A 259 3.56 0.74 -27.09
N ASP A 260 3.51 1.86 -27.81
CA ASP A 260 2.31 2.32 -28.50
C ASP A 260 2.36 1.97 -29.99
N VAL A 261 1.21 1.56 -30.50
CA VAL A 261 1.00 1.20 -31.90
C VAL A 261 -0.02 2.14 -32.50
N SER A 262 0.40 2.90 -33.51
CA SER A 262 -0.47 3.89 -34.16
C SER A 262 -1.35 3.29 -35.25
N LEU A 263 -0.89 2.21 -35.90
CA LEU A 263 -1.58 1.55 -37.01
C LEU A 263 -1.49 0.02 -36.87
N PRO A 264 -2.56 -0.72 -37.21
CA PRO A 264 -2.49 -2.18 -37.25
C PRO A 264 -1.54 -2.63 -38.37
N GLY A 265 -0.81 -3.73 -38.17
CA GLY A 265 0.12 -4.24 -39.18
C GLY A 265 1.22 -5.14 -38.65
N ALA A 266 2.22 -5.36 -39.51
CA ALA A 266 3.42 -6.11 -39.19
C ALA A 266 4.46 -5.20 -38.53
N TYR A 267 4.99 -5.66 -37.40
CA TYR A 267 6.05 -5.02 -36.65
C TYR A 267 7.18 -6.02 -36.41
N SER A 268 8.35 -5.50 -36.05
CA SER A 268 9.51 -6.28 -35.65
C SER A 268 9.90 -5.88 -34.24
N LEU A 269 10.24 -6.87 -33.41
CA LEU A 269 10.76 -6.69 -32.06
C LEU A 269 12.19 -7.18 -32.01
N ALA A 270 13.08 -6.33 -31.49
CA ALA A 270 14.45 -6.71 -31.20
C ALA A 270 14.76 -6.34 -29.75
N CYS A 271 15.06 -7.33 -28.91
CA CYS A 271 15.45 -7.11 -27.52
C CYS A 271 16.91 -7.53 -27.32
N ARG A 272 17.74 -6.61 -26.79
CA ARG A 272 19.13 -6.92 -26.46
C ARG A 272 19.20 -7.44 -25.02
N SER A 273 19.86 -8.57 -24.85
CA SER A 273 20.14 -9.16 -23.55
C SER A 273 21.52 -9.83 -23.57
N SER A 274 22.24 -9.75 -22.46
CA SER A 274 23.45 -10.55 -22.24
C SER A 274 23.16 -12.00 -21.90
N ASP A 275 21.91 -12.32 -21.55
CA ASP A 275 21.46 -13.67 -21.26
C ASP A 275 20.96 -14.35 -22.55
N PRO A 276 21.62 -15.43 -23.02
CA PRO A 276 21.23 -16.14 -24.23
C PRO A 276 19.90 -16.89 -24.09
N GLN A 277 19.38 -17.06 -22.88
CA GLN A 277 18.09 -17.70 -22.60
C GLN A 277 16.95 -16.68 -22.52
N ALA A 278 17.24 -15.38 -22.58
CA ALA A 278 16.23 -14.34 -22.49
C ALA A 278 15.20 -14.46 -23.62
N SER A 279 13.93 -14.57 -23.23
CA SER A 279 12.79 -14.66 -24.13
C SER A 279 11.73 -13.64 -23.75
N TYR A 280 11.13 -13.03 -24.76
CA TYR A 280 10.13 -11.98 -24.61
C TYR A 280 8.96 -12.23 -25.54
N VAL A 281 7.74 -12.04 -25.03
CA VAL A 281 6.49 -12.20 -25.77
C VAL A 281 5.73 -10.88 -25.76
N VAL A 282 5.07 -10.56 -26.87
CA VAL A 282 4.19 -9.39 -26.97
C VAL A 282 2.74 -9.82 -26.81
N GLY A 283 2.02 -9.12 -25.96
CA GLY A 283 0.60 -9.35 -25.76
C GLY A 283 -0.16 -8.06 -25.43
N GLU A 284 -1.44 -8.23 -25.10
CA GLU A 284 -2.28 -7.13 -24.63
C GLU A 284 -1.78 -6.60 -23.26
N VAL A 285 -2.01 -5.31 -23.00
CA VAL A 285 -1.67 -4.71 -21.70
C VAL A 285 -2.59 -5.26 -20.60
N PRO A 286 -2.04 -5.81 -19.50
CA PRO A 286 -2.87 -6.29 -18.40
C PRO A 286 -3.64 -5.14 -17.76
N GLN A 287 -4.93 -5.32 -17.49
CA GLN A 287 -5.72 -4.32 -16.78
C GLN A 287 -5.42 -4.36 -15.28
N ILE A 288 -4.53 -3.48 -14.81
CA ILE A 288 -4.35 -3.26 -13.37
C ILE A 288 -5.53 -2.43 -12.85
N ARG A 289 -6.22 -2.96 -11.84
CA ARG A 289 -7.41 -2.33 -11.27
C ARG A 289 -7.02 -1.26 -10.24
N GLY A 290 -7.85 -0.22 -10.13
CA GLY A 290 -7.71 0.82 -9.11
C GLY A 290 -6.54 1.77 -9.35
N ALA A 291 -6.22 2.58 -8.34
CA ALA A 291 -5.17 3.59 -8.45
C ALA A 291 -3.76 3.00 -8.60
N VAL A 292 -3.53 1.74 -8.18
CA VAL A 292 -2.24 1.05 -8.38
C VAL A 292 -1.85 0.96 -9.85
N GLY A 293 -2.81 0.87 -10.77
CA GLY A 293 -2.53 0.86 -12.21
C GLY A 293 -1.87 2.14 -12.72
N ALA A 294 -2.11 3.28 -12.07
CA ALA A 294 -1.37 4.51 -12.37
C ALA A 294 -0.03 4.57 -11.63
N LEU A 295 0.04 4.02 -10.41
CA LEU A 295 1.24 4.08 -9.56
C LEU A 295 2.42 3.28 -10.12
N VAL A 296 2.20 2.22 -10.90
CA VAL A 296 3.30 1.45 -11.53
C VAL A 296 4.11 2.27 -12.54
N HIS A 297 3.54 3.35 -13.06
CA HIS A 297 4.19 4.30 -13.97
C HIS A 297 4.75 5.54 -13.25
N TRP A 298 4.50 5.70 -11.94
CA TRP A 298 4.99 6.87 -11.21
C TRP A 298 6.49 6.77 -10.95
N PRO A 299 7.22 7.90 -10.90
CA PRO A 299 8.62 7.90 -10.49
C PRO A 299 8.80 7.27 -9.10
N LEU A 300 9.80 6.38 -8.94
CA LEU A 300 10.09 5.71 -7.65
C LEU A 300 10.20 6.68 -6.48
N ILE A 301 10.82 7.85 -6.70
CA ILE A 301 10.99 8.90 -5.68
C ILE A 301 9.63 9.37 -5.14
N ALA A 302 8.61 9.51 -6.00
CA ALA A 302 7.28 9.93 -5.56
C ALA A 302 6.63 8.87 -4.66
N ILE A 303 6.81 7.59 -5.00
CA ILE A 303 6.28 6.45 -4.23
C ILE A 303 6.98 6.33 -2.88
N TRP A 304 8.31 6.47 -2.84
CA TRP A 304 9.07 6.49 -1.60
C TRP A 304 8.68 7.65 -0.70
N LEU A 305 8.47 8.85 -1.27
CA LEU A 305 8.01 10.01 -0.51
C LEU A 305 6.63 9.77 0.10
N LEU A 306 5.68 9.22 -0.66
CA LEU A 306 4.37 8.83 -0.14
C LEU A 306 4.48 7.88 1.05
N GLY A 307 5.32 6.85 0.91
CA GLY A 307 5.61 5.90 1.99
C GLY A 307 6.26 6.55 3.22
N ALA A 308 7.12 7.55 3.02
CA ALA A 308 7.84 8.23 4.09
C ALA A 308 6.97 9.21 4.90
N ILE A 309 5.83 9.69 4.37
CA ILE A 309 4.96 10.71 4.99
C ILE A 309 4.68 10.43 6.47
N PRO A 310 4.24 9.22 6.89
CA PRO A 310 3.95 8.96 8.30
C PRO A 310 5.17 9.17 9.21
N GLY A 311 6.36 8.73 8.78
CA GLY A 311 7.60 8.93 9.52
C GLY A 311 8.04 10.39 9.59
N LEU A 312 7.89 11.12 8.49
CA LEU A 312 8.12 12.56 8.43
C LEU A 312 7.17 13.34 9.36
N LEU A 313 5.90 12.95 9.43
CA LEU A 313 4.92 13.55 10.34
C LEU A 313 5.25 13.28 11.82
N ILE A 314 5.77 12.09 12.16
CA ILE A 314 6.27 11.78 13.52
C ILE A 314 7.45 12.72 13.87
N SER A 315 8.39 12.87 12.96
CA SER A 315 9.56 13.75 13.13
C SER A 315 9.13 15.21 13.29
N ALA A 316 8.23 15.70 12.43
CA ALA A 316 7.70 17.06 12.47
C ALA A 316 6.92 17.35 13.77
N ASP A 317 6.09 16.42 14.25
CA ASP A 317 5.40 16.56 15.55
C ASP A 317 6.41 16.62 16.70
N THR A 318 7.48 15.84 16.62
CA THR A 318 8.58 15.86 17.61
C THR A 318 9.30 17.21 17.63
N VAL A 319 9.61 17.79 16.46
CA VAL A 319 10.19 19.14 16.32
C VAL A 319 9.27 20.19 16.90
N ARG A 320 7.98 20.16 16.51
CA ARG A 320 6.97 21.14 16.97
C ARG A 320 6.81 21.14 18.49
N ARG A 321 6.78 19.95 19.10
CA ARG A 321 6.70 19.81 20.58
C ARG A 321 7.93 20.37 21.27
N ARG A 322 9.12 20.21 20.67
CA ARG A 322 10.38 20.74 21.22
C ARG A 322 10.42 22.27 21.14
N ALA A 323 10.05 22.85 20.01
CA ALA A 323 10.00 24.31 19.82
C ALA A 323 9.05 24.98 20.84
N ARG A 324 7.87 24.38 21.06
CA ARG A 324 6.90 24.85 22.07
C ARG A 324 7.42 24.81 23.50
N ARG A 325 8.25 23.81 23.84
CA ARG A 325 8.88 23.72 25.18
C ARG A 325 9.97 24.76 25.39
N ARG A 326 10.76 25.04 24.35
CA ARG A 326 11.80 26.08 24.40
C ARG A 326 11.21 27.48 24.50
N SER A 327 10.03 27.70 23.92
CA SER A 327 9.33 28.99 23.94
C SER A 327 8.40 29.17 25.14
N ALA A 328 8.34 28.20 26.06
CA ALA A 328 7.54 28.33 27.27
C ALA A 328 8.26 29.31 28.24
N PRO A 329 7.59 30.39 28.69
CA PRO A 329 8.19 31.37 29.59
C PRO A 329 8.55 30.66 30.91
N GLY A 330 9.85 30.54 31.19
CA GLY A 330 10.38 29.80 32.34
C GLY A 330 11.56 28.86 32.03
N ALA A 331 12.01 28.73 30.77
CA ALA A 331 13.25 28.04 30.45
C ALA A 331 14.47 28.84 30.96
N LYS A 332 14.82 28.65 32.24
CA LYS A 332 16.10 29.10 32.77
C LYS A 332 17.21 28.47 31.93
N VAL A 333 18.07 29.33 31.38
CA VAL A 333 19.38 28.96 30.87
C VAL A 333 20.23 28.67 32.11
N GLU A 334 20.45 27.40 32.42
CA GLU A 334 21.56 27.02 33.29
C GLU A 334 22.78 26.86 32.38
N LEU A 335 23.74 27.77 32.57
CA LEU A 335 25.11 27.74 32.06
C LEU A 335 25.86 26.56 32.69
#